data_AF-D7E9F9-F1
#
_entry.id   AF-D7E9F9-F1
#
_cell.length_a   1.000
_cell.length_b   1.000
_cell.length_c   1.000
_cell.angle_alpha   90.00
_cell.angle_beta   90.00
_cell.angle_gamma   90.00
#
_symmetry.space_group_name_H-M   'P 1'
#
loop_
_entity.id
_entity.type
_entity.pdbx_description
1 polymer ?
#
loop_
_entity_poly.entity_id
_entity_poly.type
_entity_poly.pdbx_seq_one_letter_code
_entity_poly.pdbx_strand_id
1 'polypeptide(L)'
;MKDDDLDPDKIYEASKVLNLNEKATMKEIKESYRRLIKKWHPDKCQQNPDICKAKTEEIINAYRIIIKYCHYQKYSFKKEDIISNLPIEKQMDEDWKNRFGNDPLWG
;
A
#
# COMPACT_ATOMS: atom_id res chain seq x y z
N MET A 1 14.17 5.10 -19.07
CA MET A 1 13.08 4.56 -18.21
C MET A 1 12.70 3.21 -18.80
N LYS A 2 12.84 2.10 -18.06
CA LYS A 2 12.79 0.74 -18.65
C LYS A 2 11.39 0.14 -18.49
N ASP A 3 10.86 -0.48 -19.53
CA ASP A 3 9.54 -1.16 -19.50
C ASP A 3 9.49 -2.33 -18.50
N ASP A 4 10.68 -2.84 -18.17
CA ASP A 4 11.00 -3.92 -17.23
C ASP A 4 10.55 -3.68 -15.76
N ASP A 5 10.23 -2.45 -15.34
CA ASP A 5 9.75 -2.18 -13.97
C ASP A 5 8.36 -2.80 -13.65
N LEU A 6 7.66 -3.36 -14.64
CA LEU A 6 6.35 -4.02 -14.47
C LEU A 6 6.45 -5.56 -14.49
N ASP A 7 7.66 -6.10 -14.37
CA ASP A 7 7.88 -7.53 -14.16
C ASP A 7 7.30 -7.99 -12.80
N PRO A 8 6.46 -9.05 -12.76
CA PRO A 8 5.89 -9.58 -11.51
C PRO A 8 6.92 -9.90 -10.42
N ASP A 9 8.06 -10.46 -10.77
CA ASP A 9 9.10 -10.83 -9.79
C ASP A 9 9.72 -9.57 -9.19
N LYS A 10 9.95 -8.54 -10.00
CA LYS A 10 10.46 -7.24 -9.53
C LYS A 10 9.46 -6.51 -8.63
N ILE A 11 8.18 -6.57 -8.96
CA ILE A 11 7.12 -6.00 -8.14
C ILE A 11 7.07 -6.74 -6.78
N TYR A 12 7.17 -8.07 -6.80
CA TYR A 12 7.21 -8.87 -5.58
C TYR A 12 8.43 -8.53 -4.72
N GLU A 13 9.63 -8.50 -5.28
CA GLU A 13 10.86 -8.11 -4.58
C GLU A 13 10.77 -6.69 -4.00
N ALA A 14 10.28 -5.73 -4.79
CA ALA A 14 10.08 -4.36 -4.33
C ALA A 14 9.11 -4.28 -3.13
N SER A 15 8.07 -5.13 -3.11
CA SER A 15 7.16 -5.20 -1.96
C SER A 15 7.87 -5.67 -0.68
N LYS A 16 8.82 -6.59 -0.80
CA LYS A 16 9.63 -7.09 0.32
C LYS A 16 10.59 -6.03 0.82
N VAL A 17 11.26 -5.29 -0.07
CA VAL A 17 12.12 -4.15 0.31
C VAL A 17 11.35 -3.14 1.14
N LEU A 18 10.10 -2.84 0.74
CA LEU A 18 9.24 -1.91 1.46
C LEU A 18 8.52 -2.53 2.67
N ASN A 19 8.77 -3.80 3.01
CA ASN A 19 8.10 -4.52 4.10
C ASN A 19 6.58 -4.40 4.03
N LEU A 20 6.00 -4.59 2.84
CA LEU A 20 4.56 -4.59 2.63
C LEU A 20 3.98 -5.98 2.88
N ASN A 21 2.75 -6.01 3.41
CA ASN A 21 1.94 -7.22 3.47
C ASN A 21 1.44 -7.61 2.07
N GLU A 22 0.84 -8.79 1.93
CA GLU A 22 0.22 -9.26 0.67
C GLU A 22 -0.80 -8.27 0.10
N LYS A 23 -1.52 -7.57 1.00
CA LYS A 23 -2.41 -6.46 0.68
C LYS A 23 -1.97 -5.24 1.47
N ALA A 24 -1.80 -4.12 0.79
CA ALA A 24 -1.45 -2.85 1.40
C ALA A 24 -2.19 -1.71 0.70
N THR A 25 -2.69 -0.78 1.49
CA THR A 25 -3.29 0.47 1.02
C THR A 25 -2.22 1.46 0.59
N MET A 26 -2.58 2.43 -0.24
CA MET A 26 -1.69 3.52 -0.62
C MET A 26 -1.15 4.29 0.60
N LYS A 27 -1.92 4.36 1.69
CA LYS A 27 -1.48 4.97 2.95
C LYS A 27 -0.34 4.15 3.58
N GLU A 28 -0.51 2.85 3.73
CA GLU A 28 0.50 1.95 4.32
C GLU A 28 1.79 1.91 3.49
N ILE A 29 1.66 1.92 2.15
CA ILE A 29 2.82 1.99 1.24
C ILE A 29 3.65 3.26 1.51
N LYS A 30 2.98 4.42 1.57
CA LYS A 30 3.64 5.72 1.83
C LYS A 30 4.24 5.78 3.24
N GLU A 31 3.54 5.25 4.24
CA GLU A 31 4.03 5.21 5.62
C GLU A 31 5.27 4.33 5.75
N SER A 32 5.27 3.15 5.12
CA SER A 32 6.43 2.26 5.15
C SER A 32 7.64 2.89 4.47
N TYR A 33 7.44 3.50 3.29
CA TYR A 33 8.50 4.24 2.59
C TYR A 33 9.11 5.34 3.48
N ARG A 34 8.28 6.21 4.07
CA ARG A 34 8.76 7.30 4.94
C ARG A 34 9.54 6.77 6.14
N ARG A 35 9.06 5.70 6.77
CA ARG A 35 9.73 5.04 7.89
C ARG A 35 11.10 4.50 7.49
N LEU A 36 11.20 3.84 6.34
CA LEU A 36 12.45 3.27 5.82
C LEU A 36 13.46 4.35 5.44
N ILE A 37 13.03 5.41 4.73
CA ILE A 37 13.90 6.55 4.43
C ILE A 37 14.39 7.20 5.70
N LYS A 38 13.53 7.46 6.69
CA LYS A 38 13.95 8.04 7.97
C LYS A 38 15.04 7.21 8.68
N LYS A 39 14.99 5.88 8.53
CA LYS A 39 15.97 4.94 9.11
C LYS A 39 17.30 4.92 8.34
N TRP A 40 17.26 4.92 7.01
CA TRP A 40 18.41 4.63 6.16
C TRP A 40 19.04 5.87 5.50
N HIS A 41 18.39 7.03 5.56
CA HIS A 41 18.89 8.27 4.96
C HIS A 41 20.33 8.55 5.41
N PRO A 42 21.26 8.89 4.49
CA PRO A 42 22.68 9.07 4.81
C PRO A 42 22.91 10.06 5.96
N ASP A 43 22.13 11.14 6.03
CA ASP A 43 22.24 12.14 7.12
C ASP A 43 21.88 11.62 8.53
N LYS A 44 21.09 10.55 8.64
CA LYS A 44 20.55 10.04 9.92
C LYS A 44 21.04 8.64 10.27
N CYS A 45 21.51 7.91 9.27
CA CYS A 45 21.95 6.53 9.39
C CYS A 45 23.30 6.48 10.12
N GLN A 46 23.36 5.72 11.22
CA GLN A 46 24.57 5.56 12.04
C GLN A 46 25.49 4.42 11.53
N GLN A 47 25.13 3.77 10.42
CA GLN A 47 25.94 2.72 9.82
C GLN A 47 26.96 3.29 8.83
N ASN A 48 27.71 2.41 8.18
CA ASN A 48 28.64 2.80 7.12
C ASN A 48 27.89 3.62 6.04
N PRO A 49 28.39 4.81 5.65
CA PRO A 49 27.76 5.67 4.65
C PRO A 49 27.41 4.96 3.34
N ASP A 50 28.24 4.03 2.87
CA ASP A 50 28.01 3.29 1.63
C ASP A 50 26.81 2.34 1.77
N ILE A 51 26.65 1.71 2.94
CA ILE A 51 25.49 0.86 3.24
C ILE A 51 24.22 1.71 3.30
N CYS A 52 24.27 2.85 3.98
CA CYS A 52 23.14 3.77 4.10
C CYS A 52 22.69 4.29 2.73
N LYS A 53 23.66 4.66 1.87
CA LYS A 53 23.39 5.10 0.50
C LYS A 53 22.77 3.98 -0.34
N ALA A 54 23.39 2.79 -0.36
CA ALA A 54 22.88 1.65 -1.12
C ALA A 54 21.45 1.27 -0.69
N LYS A 55 21.18 1.23 0.61
CA LYS A 55 19.83 0.95 1.13
C LYS A 55 18.82 2.03 0.75
N THR A 56 19.21 3.30 0.83
CA THR A 56 18.35 4.42 0.45
C THR A 56 17.97 4.34 -1.03
N GLU A 57 18.94 4.07 -1.91
CA GLU A 57 18.72 3.89 -3.35
C GLU A 57 17.78 2.69 -3.64
N GLU A 58 18.00 1.56 -2.95
CA GLU A 58 17.15 0.36 -3.04
C GLU A 58 15.69 0.68 -2.65
N ILE A 59 15.48 1.39 -1.54
CA ILE A 59 14.15 1.79 -1.05
C ILE A 59 13.45 2.74 -2.04
N ILE A 60 14.17 3.74 -2.56
CA ILE A 60 13.63 4.68 -3.54
C ILE A 60 13.20 3.94 -4.82
N ASN A 61 14.04 3.02 -5.31
CA ASN A 61 13.72 2.24 -6.49
C ASN A 61 12.51 1.31 -6.27
N ALA A 62 12.45 0.62 -5.13
CA ALA A 62 11.31 -0.23 -4.78
C ALA A 62 10.00 0.57 -4.71
N TYR A 63 10.02 1.75 -4.07
CA TYR A 63 8.86 2.64 -4.02
C TYR A 63 8.41 3.09 -5.41
N ARG A 64 9.35 3.44 -6.30
CA ARG A 64 9.06 3.79 -7.69
C ARG A 64 8.35 2.66 -8.44
N ILE A 65 8.84 1.42 -8.31
CA ILE A 65 8.23 0.22 -8.93
C ILE A 65 6.82 0.00 -8.41
N ILE A 66 6.63 0.00 -7.08
CA ILE A 66 5.32 -0.24 -6.46
C ILE A 66 4.31 0.84 -6.86
N ILE A 67 4.70 2.12 -6.84
CA ILE A 67 3.80 3.20 -7.26
C ILE A 67 3.42 3.06 -8.74
N LYS A 68 4.39 2.74 -9.61
CA LYS A 68 4.12 2.48 -11.04
C LYS A 68 3.12 1.34 -11.20
N TYR A 69 3.32 0.21 -10.52
CA TYR A 69 2.38 -0.92 -10.54
C TYR A 69 0.98 -0.52 -10.05
N CYS A 70 0.89 0.21 -8.92
CA CYS A 70 -0.38 0.68 -8.38
C CYS A 70 -1.14 1.63 -9.32
N HIS A 71 -0.46 2.38 -10.20
CA HIS A 71 -1.12 3.25 -11.18
C HIS A 71 -1.91 2.48 -12.25
N TYR A 72 -1.62 1.20 -12.48
CA TYR A 72 -2.37 0.37 -13.43
C TYR A 72 -3.55 -0.37 -12.77
N GLN A 73 -3.70 -0.27 -11.45
CA GLN A 73 -4.85 -0.85 -10.76
C GLN A 73 -6.12 -0.09 -11.11
N LYS A 74 -7.15 -0.81 -11.55
CA LYS A 74 -8.46 -0.23 -11.85
C LYS A 74 -9.26 -0.15 -10.56
N TYR A 75 -9.88 1.00 -10.33
CA TYR A 75 -10.82 1.19 -9.23
C TYR A 75 -12.23 0.78 -9.69
N SER A 76 -12.91 -0.02 -8.88
CA SER A 76 -14.33 -0.28 -9.07
C SER A 76 -15.17 0.73 -8.30
N PHE A 77 -16.23 1.21 -8.94
CA PHE A 77 -17.23 2.10 -8.33
C PHE A 77 -18.57 1.41 -8.13
N LYS A 78 -18.62 0.07 -8.23
CA LYS A 78 -19.79 -0.71 -7.81
C LYS A 78 -19.93 -0.61 -6.31
N LYS A 79 -21.17 -0.52 -5.82
CA LYS A 79 -21.44 -0.30 -4.39
C LYS A 79 -20.85 -1.43 -3.54
N GLU A 80 -20.95 -2.67 -4.02
CA GLU A 80 -20.46 -3.88 -3.36
C GLU A 80 -18.93 -3.85 -3.22
N ASP A 81 -18.23 -3.51 -4.31
CA ASP A 81 -16.77 -3.40 -4.31
C ASP A 81 -16.31 -2.26 -3.39
N ILE A 82 -17.03 -1.13 -3.37
CA ILE A 82 -16.75 -0.03 -2.44
C ILE A 82 -16.88 -0.53 -1.00
N ILE A 83 -17.99 -1.16 -0.64
CA ILE A 83 -18.23 -1.68 0.72
C ILE A 83 -17.11 -2.64 1.12
N SER A 84 -16.72 -3.58 0.26
CA SER A 84 -15.66 -4.56 0.56
C SER A 84 -14.28 -3.93 0.82
N ASN A 85 -14.04 -2.73 0.29
CA ASN A 85 -12.78 -1.99 0.45
C ASN A 85 -12.80 -1.00 1.62
N LEU A 86 -13.94 -0.81 2.30
CA LEU A 86 -14.03 0.05 3.48
C LEU A 86 -13.39 -0.62 4.72
N PRO A 87 -13.07 0.14 5.77
CA PRO A 87 -12.73 -0.44 7.08
C PRO A 87 -13.84 -1.38 7.57
N ILE A 88 -13.48 -2.46 8.28
CA ILE A 88 -14.40 -3.52 8.73
C ILE A 88 -15.65 -2.95 9.42
N GLU A 89 -15.47 -1.97 10.30
CA GLU A 89 -16.57 -1.28 11.01
C GLU A 89 -17.62 -0.69 10.05
N LYS A 90 -17.16 -0.09 8.94
CA LYS A 90 -18.04 0.48 7.92
C LYS A 90 -18.71 -0.58 7.05
N GLN A 91 -18.03 -1.72 6.82
CA GLN A 91 -18.66 -2.84 6.14
C GLN A 91 -19.83 -3.37 6.98
N MET A 92 -19.59 -3.56 8.28
CA MET A 92 -20.61 -4.02 9.23
C MET A 92 -21.81 -3.06 9.33
N ASP A 93 -21.56 -1.74 9.36
CA ASP A 93 -22.61 -0.71 9.33
C ASP A 93 -23.52 -0.87 8.09
N GLU A 94 -22.92 -1.03 6.90
CA GLU A 94 -23.67 -1.15 5.65
C GLU A 94 -24.40 -2.48 5.53
N ASP A 95 -23.79 -3.58 5.98
CA ASP A 95 -24.43 -4.89 6.05
C ASP A 95 -25.62 -4.89 7.00
N TRP A 96 -25.49 -4.26 8.16
CA TRP A 96 -26.58 -4.09 9.12
C TRP A 96 -27.74 -3.30 8.49
N LYS A 97 -27.45 -2.13 7.89
CA LYS A 97 -28.47 -1.32 7.21
C LYS A 97 -29.17 -2.09 6.08
N ASN A 98 -28.43 -2.83 5.26
CA ASN A 98 -29.02 -3.60 4.18
C ASN A 98 -29.93 -4.72 4.70
N ARG A 99 -29.61 -5.33 5.85
CA ARG A 99 -30.40 -6.41 6.45
C ARG A 99 -31.62 -5.91 7.26
N PHE A 100 -31.48 -4.80 7.98
CA PHE A 100 -32.45 -4.37 9.00
C PHE A 100 -32.94 -2.92 8.84
N GLY A 101 -32.44 -2.16 7.87
CA GLY A 101 -32.75 -0.73 7.71
C GLY A 101 -34.20 -0.43 7.31
N ASN A 102 -34.95 -1.42 6.85
CA ASN A 102 -36.39 -1.31 6.55
C ASN A 102 -37.26 -2.09 7.56
N ASP A 103 -36.70 -2.49 8.70
CA ASP A 103 -37.46 -3.23 9.71
C ASP A 103 -38.46 -2.30 10.43
N PRO A 104 -39.78 -2.56 10.36
CA PRO A 104 -40.81 -1.74 11.02
C PRO A 104 -40.72 -1.74 12.54
N LEU A 105 -39.94 -2.65 13.16
CA LEU A 105 -39.79 -2.72 14.61
C LEU A 105 -38.94 -1.59 15.20
N TRP A 106 -38.19 -0.87 14.37
CA TRP A 106 -37.30 0.22 14.80
C TRP A 106 -37.45 1.51 13.96
N GLY A 107 -38.58 1.65 13.25
CA GLY A 107 -38.95 2.84 12.46
C GLY A 107 -40.23 3.49 12.94
#